data_AF-A0A383VD14-F1
#
_entry.id   AF-A0A383VD14-F1
#
_cell.length_a   1.000
_cell.length_b   1.000
_cell.length_c   1.000
_cell.angle_alpha   90.00
_cell.angle_beta   90.00
_cell.angle_gamma   90.00
#
_symmetry.space_group_name_H-M   'P 1'
#
loop_
_entity.id
_entity.type
_entity.pdbx_description
1 polymer ?
#
loop_
_entity_poly.entity_id
_entity_poly.type
_entity_poly.pdbx_seq_one_letter_code
_entity_poly.pdbx_strand_id
1 'polypeptide(L)'
;LYVPPSYKRKGPWEFLKDRTLRLVIPCLFYSMIIAPFNIWWVKHTTDPKATMGQAFAEWFAPGWPTKYVLPTGPPWFIWMLWCFNVAYVIIKVMADSAIGKKLLQAVGKACRKGDDAAASLPQQGDDKKEAGGSAAKPAAPGSVEYTTKQWLVGGAVLTFVLFALMFATRVLDMLAFNLRPAVFVSQGPFVAFMPDYFVVYVVAFALGIYSGPASWNVLARMPSGYAAWWLSISGIWWVLGGWIPNILLLRQMSLQFGMGAFMGSWMLRTFVEQSFCVVWSAGLLVLFREAFNIQPKWLGRQIINGAYGAYIIHPPIIILFARAVMGLDALAPSAVINAAVISLPVVVCAWTVAAAVRAIPGFDRVL
;
A
#
# COMPACT_ATOMS: atom_id res chain seq x y z
N LEU A 1 12.86 10.27 -2.68
CA LEU A 1 11.71 9.39 -2.45
C LEU A 1 10.94 9.75 -1.17
N TYR A 2 11.64 9.86 -0.03
CA TYR A 2 11.02 10.02 1.30
C TYR A 2 10.25 11.33 1.50
N VAL A 3 9.19 11.25 2.31
CA VAL A 3 8.31 12.37 2.68
C VAL A 3 9.09 13.48 3.39
N PRO A 4 9.90 13.22 4.45
CA PRO A 4 10.53 14.32 5.21
C PRO A 4 11.55 15.16 4.42
N PRO A 5 12.49 14.58 3.65
CA PRO A 5 13.41 15.38 2.83
C PRO A 5 12.69 16.19 1.75
N SER A 6 11.61 15.64 1.18
CA SER A 6 10.81 16.36 0.18
C SER A 6 10.06 17.53 0.80
N TYR A 7 9.49 17.35 2.00
CA TYR A 7 8.83 18.42 2.75
C TYR A 7 9.83 19.52 3.13
N LYS A 8 11.00 19.16 3.67
CA LYS A 8 12.06 20.13 4.05
C LYS A 8 12.53 20.99 2.87
N ARG A 9 12.64 20.41 1.68
CA ARG A 9 13.13 21.13 0.48
C ARG A 9 12.07 22.07 -0.12
N LYS A 10 10.79 21.68 -0.10
CA LYS A 10 9.71 22.41 -0.78
C LYS A 10 8.91 23.33 0.16
N GLY A 11 8.97 23.09 1.46
CA GLY A 11 8.06 23.71 2.41
C GLY A 11 6.62 23.15 2.32
N PRO A 12 5.71 23.60 3.20
CA PRO A 12 4.38 23.00 3.36
C PRO A 12 3.50 23.11 2.10
N TRP A 13 3.41 24.31 1.53
CA TRP A 13 2.47 24.60 0.44
C TRP A 13 2.86 23.92 -0.87
N GLU A 14 4.11 24.09 -1.31
CA GLU A 14 4.57 23.46 -2.56
C GLU A 14 4.60 21.93 -2.47
N PHE A 15 4.89 21.38 -1.28
CA PHE A 15 4.79 19.96 -1.04
C PHE A 15 3.36 19.45 -1.24
N LEU A 16 2.37 20.08 -0.62
CA LEU A 16 0.97 19.67 -0.78
C LEU A 16 0.45 19.89 -2.20
N LYS A 17 0.82 21.00 -2.85
CA LYS A 17 0.43 21.26 -4.24
C LYS A 17 0.93 20.16 -5.17
N ASP A 18 2.22 19.80 -5.08
CA ASP A 18 2.81 18.73 -5.90
C ASP A 18 2.18 17.36 -5.61
N ARG A 19 1.91 17.04 -4.35
CA ARG A 19 1.22 15.79 -3.98
C ARG A 19 -0.23 15.75 -4.46
N THR A 20 -0.95 16.86 -4.38
CA THR A 20 -2.35 16.97 -4.82
C THR A 20 -2.45 16.75 -6.33
N LEU A 21 -1.59 17.40 -7.12
CA LEU A 21 -1.58 17.21 -8.57
C LEU A 21 -1.29 15.76 -8.96
N ARG A 22 -0.33 15.11 -8.29
CA ARG A 22 0.07 13.73 -8.61
C ARG A 22 -0.92 12.68 -8.11
N LEU A 23 -1.58 12.90 -6.98
CA LEU A 23 -2.42 11.87 -6.33
C LEU A 23 -3.91 12.09 -6.60
N VAL A 24 -4.40 13.32 -6.56
CA VAL A 24 -5.85 13.60 -6.66
C VAL A 24 -6.33 13.63 -8.10
N ILE A 25 -5.59 14.23 -9.04
CA ILE A 25 -5.99 14.27 -10.46
C ILE A 25 -6.25 12.86 -11.02
N PRO A 26 -5.38 11.87 -10.82
CA PRO A 26 -5.59 10.52 -11.33
C PRO A 26 -6.74 9.79 -10.63
N CYS A 27 -6.94 10.02 -9.33
CA CYS A 27 -8.12 9.54 -8.62
C CYS A 27 -9.41 10.09 -9.24
N LEU A 28 -9.45 11.39 -9.54
CA LEU A 28 -10.59 12.02 -10.19
C LEU A 28 -10.79 11.47 -11.60
N PHE A 29 -9.73 11.37 -12.41
CA PHE A 29 -9.78 10.80 -13.75
C PHE A 29 -10.34 9.37 -13.73
N TYR A 30 -9.84 8.53 -12.80
CA TYR A 30 -10.34 7.18 -12.66
C TYR A 30 -11.83 7.16 -12.33
N SER A 31 -12.25 7.90 -11.30
CA SER A 31 -13.64 7.88 -10.87
C SER A 31 -14.60 8.54 -11.85
N MET A 32 -14.16 9.56 -12.60
CA MET A 32 -15.03 10.29 -13.54
C MET A 32 -15.12 9.63 -14.91
N ILE A 33 -14.11 8.85 -15.31
CA ILE A 33 -14.02 8.29 -16.67
C ILE A 33 -13.91 6.78 -16.63
N ILE A 34 -12.90 6.23 -15.95
CA ILE A 34 -12.62 4.80 -15.96
C ILE A 34 -13.73 4.00 -15.25
N ALA A 35 -14.19 4.45 -14.09
CA ALA A 35 -15.23 3.76 -13.33
C ALA A 35 -16.57 3.64 -14.07
N PRO A 36 -17.18 4.73 -14.60
CA PRO A 36 -18.41 4.61 -15.39
C PRO A 36 -18.20 3.83 -16.69
N PHE A 37 -17.02 3.93 -17.32
CA PHE A 37 -16.66 3.10 -18.47
C PHE A 37 -16.65 1.61 -18.12
N ASN A 38 -16.04 1.22 -17.01
CA ASN A 38 -16.00 -0.17 -16.56
C ASN A 38 -17.41 -0.71 -16.29
N ILE A 39 -18.26 0.09 -15.65
CA ILE A 39 -19.66 -0.29 -15.38
C ILE A 39 -20.44 -0.44 -16.69
N TRP A 40 -20.29 0.51 -17.60
CA TRP A 40 -20.90 0.43 -18.93
C TRP A 40 -20.48 -0.86 -19.62
N TRP A 41 -19.19 -1.13 -19.71
CA TRP A 41 -18.66 -2.28 -20.43
C TRP A 41 -19.22 -3.58 -19.86
N VAL A 42 -19.19 -3.75 -18.54
CA VAL A 42 -19.77 -4.93 -17.88
C VAL A 42 -21.26 -5.05 -18.22
N LYS A 43 -22.06 -3.98 -18.10
CA LYS A 43 -23.48 -4.01 -18.46
C LYS A 43 -23.71 -4.36 -19.92
N HIS A 44 -22.94 -3.76 -20.83
CA HIS A 44 -23.04 -3.98 -22.26
C HIS A 44 -22.73 -5.43 -22.66
N THR A 45 -21.85 -6.10 -21.90
CA THR A 45 -21.57 -7.52 -22.14
C THR A 45 -22.74 -8.44 -21.79
N THR A 46 -23.61 -8.04 -20.86
CA THR A 46 -24.80 -8.82 -20.46
C THR A 46 -26.08 -8.36 -21.17
N ASP A 47 -26.16 -7.08 -21.51
CA ASP A 47 -27.27 -6.46 -22.22
C ASP A 47 -26.70 -5.55 -23.32
N PRO A 48 -26.67 -6.00 -24.59
CA PRO A 48 -26.16 -5.20 -25.70
C PRO A 48 -26.89 -3.87 -25.92
N LYS A 49 -28.08 -3.68 -25.32
CA LYS A 49 -28.82 -2.41 -25.38
C LYS A 49 -28.30 -1.37 -24.39
N ALA A 50 -27.49 -1.76 -23.41
CA ALA A 50 -26.92 -0.84 -22.43
C ALA A 50 -25.98 0.16 -23.14
N THR A 51 -26.35 1.44 -23.10
CA THR A 51 -25.57 2.51 -23.74
C THR A 51 -24.57 3.13 -22.76
N MET A 52 -23.47 3.67 -23.30
CA MET A 52 -22.46 4.36 -22.49
C MET A 52 -23.04 5.62 -21.85
N GLY A 53 -23.90 6.34 -22.56
CA GLY A 53 -24.59 7.52 -22.05
C GLY A 53 -25.42 7.23 -20.80
N GLN A 54 -26.18 6.12 -20.79
CA GLN A 54 -26.95 5.70 -19.61
C GLN A 54 -26.04 5.37 -18.43
N ALA A 55 -24.94 4.65 -18.64
CA ALA A 55 -24.02 4.31 -17.56
C ALA A 55 -23.36 5.55 -16.94
N PHE A 56 -22.96 6.54 -17.76
CA PHE A 56 -22.44 7.81 -17.26
C PHE A 56 -23.53 8.63 -16.55
N ALA A 57 -24.75 8.69 -17.10
CA ALA A 57 -25.87 9.39 -16.47
C ALA A 57 -26.23 8.78 -15.11
N GLU A 58 -26.29 7.45 -15.00
CA GLU A 58 -26.51 6.75 -13.74
C GLU A 58 -25.36 6.96 -12.74
N TRP A 59 -24.12 6.98 -13.23
CA TRP A 59 -22.94 7.20 -12.40
C TRP A 59 -22.91 8.60 -11.77
N PHE A 60 -23.33 9.62 -12.53
CA PHE A 60 -23.41 11.00 -12.07
C PHE A 60 -24.79 11.39 -11.52
N ALA A 61 -25.75 10.45 -11.47
CA ALA A 61 -27.08 10.72 -10.96
C ALA A 61 -27.02 11.13 -9.47
N PRO A 62 -27.67 12.24 -9.07
CA PRO A 62 -27.78 12.62 -7.67
C PRO A 62 -28.56 11.56 -6.88
N GLY A 63 -28.09 11.21 -5.69
CA GLY A 63 -28.81 10.34 -4.75
C GLY A 63 -28.21 10.46 -3.35
N TRP A 64 -28.96 10.19 -2.29
CA TRP A 64 -28.44 10.09 -0.92
C TRP A 64 -28.81 8.72 -0.33
N PRO A 65 -27.91 8.06 0.44
CA PRO A 65 -26.50 8.37 0.52
C PRO A 65 -25.89 8.14 -0.87
N THR A 66 -25.11 9.11 -1.33
CA THR A 66 -24.61 9.17 -2.70
C THR A 66 -24.03 7.84 -3.16
N LYS A 67 -24.64 7.23 -4.19
CA LYS A 67 -23.94 6.25 -5.06
C LYS A 67 -22.67 6.86 -5.67
N TYR A 68 -22.62 8.19 -5.69
CA TYR A 68 -21.43 8.98 -5.98
C TYR A 68 -20.40 8.86 -4.85
N VAL A 69 -19.28 8.24 -5.16
CA VAL A 69 -18.17 8.08 -4.22
C VAL A 69 -16.89 8.47 -4.91
N LEU A 70 -16.26 9.55 -4.44
CA LEU A 70 -14.98 10.01 -4.95
C LEU A 70 -13.91 9.95 -3.87
N PRO A 71 -12.81 9.21 -4.11
CA PRO A 71 -12.60 8.18 -5.13
C PRO A 71 -13.37 6.87 -4.89
N THR A 72 -13.61 6.15 -5.98
CA THR A 72 -14.23 4.82 -6.01
C THR A 72 -13.23 3.74 -6.39
N GLY A 73 -13.41 2.52 -5.87
CA GLY A 73 -12.63 1.37 -6.28
C GLY A 73 -11.13 1.49 -5.95
N PRO A 74 -10.22 0.90 -6.77
CA PRO A 74 -8.80 0.77 -6.45
C PRO A 74 -8.05 2.05 -6.04
N PRO A 75 -8.29 3.23 -6.65
CA PRO A 75 -7.58 4.47 -6.30
C PRO A 75 -7.77 4.99 -4.87
N TRP A 76 -8.67 4.40 -4.06
CA TRP A 76 -8.85 4.78 -2.66
C TRP A 76 -7.54 4.81 -1.87
N PHE A 77 -6.59 3.91 -2.20
CA PHE A 77 -5.27 3.90 -1.57
C PHE A 77 -4.46 5.18 -1.88
N ILE A 78 -4.49 5.66 -3.13
CA ILE A 78 -3.82 6.89 -3.55
C ILE A 78 -4.41 8.09 -2.80
N TRP A 79 -5.73 8.08 -2.62
CA TRP A 79 -6.42 9.10 -1.82
C TRP A 79 -6.00 9.06 -0.35
N MET A 80 -5.94 7.89 0.27
CA MET A 80 -5.44 7.77 1.63
C MET A 80 -4.00 8.22 1.76
N LEU A 81 -3.15 7.92 0.77
CA LEU A 81 -1.79 8.43 0.72
C LEU A 81 -1.77 9.96 0.67
N TRP A 82 -2.66 10.60 -0.09
CA TRP A 82 -2.81 12.06 -0.07
C TRP A 82 -3.26 12.56 1.32
N CYS A 83 -4.27 11.94 1.95
CA CYS A 83 -4.71 12.26 3.31
C CYS A 83 -3.57 12.16 4.32
N PHE A 84 -2.71 11.14 4.23
CA PHE A 84 -1.55 11.00 5.10
C PHE A 84 -0.50 12.09 4.87
N ASN A 85 -0.31 12.55 3.63
CA ASN A 85 0.55 13.69 3.35
C ASN A 85 -0.01 14.99 3.94
N VAL A 86 -1.33 15.20 3.86
CA VAL A 86 -2.01 16.34 4.51
C VAL A 86 -1.85 16.27 6.03
N ALA A 87 -2.15 15.12 6.64
CA ALA A 87 -1.98 14.89 8.06
C ALA A 87 -0.53 15.12 8.51
N TYR A 88 0.45 14.64 7.73
CA TYR A 88 1.87 14.87 8.00
C TYR A 88 2.21 16.36 8.04
N VAL A 89 1.73 17.14 7.07
CA VAL A 89 1.97 18.59 7.02
C VAL A 89 1.30 19.28 8.20
N ILE A 90 0.04 18.95 8.51
CA ILE A 90 -0.67 19.49 9.67
C ILE A 90 0.09 19.21 10.95
N ILE A 91 0.51 17.96 11.18
CA ILE A 91 1.30 17.55 12.35
C ILE A 91 2.61 18.33 12.42
N LYS A 92 3.33 18.51 11.30
CA LYS A 92 4.59 19.26 11.28
C LYS A 92 4.40 20.75 11.56
N VAL A 93 3.41 21.39 10.94
CA VAL A 93 3.08 22.80 11.19
C VAL A 93 2.65 23.01 12.64
N MET A 94 1.81 22.12 13.18
CA MET A 94 1.42 22.16 14.59
C MET A 94 2.61 21.94 15.53
N ALA A 95 3.48 20.99 15.25
CA ALA A 95 4.69 20.72 16.02
C ALA A 95 5.65 21.92 16.06
N ASP A 96 5.74 22.66 14.95
CA ASP A 96 6.63 23.83 14.84
C ASP A 96 6.02 25.09 15.49
N SER A 97 4.72 25.07 15.84
CA SER A 97 4.04 26.13 16.60
C SER A 97 4.53 26.22 18.05
N ALA A 98 4.32 27.38 18.69
CA ALA A 98 4.72 27.60 20.09
C ALA A 98 4.04 26.60 21.06
N ILE A 99 2.79 26.25 20.79
CA ILE A 99 2.02 25.27 21.57
C ILE A 99 2.57 23.86 21.33
N GLY A 100 2.84 23.49 20.08
CA GLY A 100 3.41 22.20 19.72
C GLY A 100 4.78 21.97 20.35
N LYS A 101 5.65 22.98 20.38
CA LYS A 101 6.96 22.91 21.05
C LYS A 101 6.83 22.64 22.54
N LYS A 102 5.89 23.31 23.23
CA LYS A 102 5.61 23.06 24.65
C LYS A 102 5.06 21.65 24.88
N LEU A 103 4.14 21.18 24.03
CA LEU A 103 3.56 19.84 24.12
C LEU A 103 4.61 18.75 23.89
N LEU A 104 5.45 18.89 22.86
CA LEU A 104 6.53 17.95 22.56
C LEU A 104 7.57 17.90 23.68
N GLN A 105 7.87 19.03 24.32
CA GLN A 105 8.74 19.06 25.50
C GLN A 105 8.11 18.33 26.70
N ALA A 106 6.80 18.46 26.90
CA ALA A 106 6.08 17.75 27.97
C ALA A 106 6.04 16.23 27.72
N VAL A 107 5.74 15.80 26.49
CA VAL A 107 5.75 14.39 26.08
C VAL A 107 7.15 13.81 26.18
N GLY A 108 8.18 14.53 25.70
CA GLY A 108 9.58 14.08 25.81
C GLY A 108 10.05 13.89 27.25
N LYS A 109 9.58 14.73 28.19
CA LYS A 109 9.83 14.53 29.63
C LYS A 109 9.12 13.31 30.18
N ALA A 110 7.89 13.03 29.74
CA ALA A 110 7.13 11.85 30.16
C ALA A 110 7.76 10.54 29.64
N CYS A 111 8.21 10.50 28.39
CA CYS A 111 8.89 9.33 27.81
C CYS A 111 10.23 9.04 28.50
N ARG A 112 11.06 10.08 28.77
CA ARG A 112 12.32 9.88 29.53
C ARG A 112 12.09 9.33 30.92
N LYS A 113 11.02 9.76 31.60
CA LYS A 113 10.66 9.24 32.92
C LYS A 113 10.27 7.75 32.88
N GLY A 114 9.81 7.24 31.74
CA GLY A 114 9.56 5.81 31.50
C GLY A 114 10.85 5.04 31.19
N ASP A 115 11.79 5.64 30.45
CA ASP A 115 13.11 5.05 30.19
C ASP A 115 13.97 4.98 31.45
N ASP A 116 13.91 5.99 32.33
CA ASP A 116 14.58 5.98 33.63
C ASP A 116 14.01 4.90 34.58
N ALA A 117 12.72 4.58 34.45
CA ALA A 117 12.09 3.46 35.16
C ALA A 117 12.49 2.10 34.57
N ALA A 118 12.67 2.00 33.25
CA ALA A 118 13.17 0.80 32.56
C ALA A 118 14.69 0.57 32.74
N ALA A 119 15.46 1.63 33.01
CA ALA A 119 16.89 1.59 33.32
C ALA A 119 17.22 1.04 34.72
N SER A 120 16.21 0.68 35.51
CA SER A 120 16.38 0.01 36.82
C SER A 120 16.63 -1.51 36.74
N LEU A 121 16.73 -2.07 35.53
CA LEU A 121 17.20 -3.45 35.32
C LEU A 121 18.74 -3.49 35.24
N PRO A 122 19.40 -4.55 35.74
CA PRO A 122 20.85 -4.54 35.94
C PRO A 122 21.59 -4.42 34.60
N GLN A 123 22.29 -3.31 34.41
CA GLN A 123 23.22 -3.14 33.30
C GLN A 123 24.52 -3.87 33.63
N GLN A 124 24.84 -4.87 32.81
CA GLN A 124 26.17 -5.48 32.76
C GLN A 124 27.14 -4.43 32.23
N GLY A 125 28.18 -4.14 33.01
CA GLY A 125 29.06 -2.99 32.84
C GLY A 125 29.86 -2.99 31.54
N ASP A 126 30.18 -1.78 31.07
CA ASP A 126 31.51 -1.43 30.59
C ASP A 126 31.65 0.10 30.52
N ASP A 127 32.89 0.54 30.70
CA ASP A 127 33.30 1.83 31.26
C ASP A 127 32.98 3.11 30.46
N LYS A 128 32.77 4.18 31.24
CA LYS A 128 32.67 5.58 30.82
C LYS A 128 33.97 6.10 30.21
N LYS A 129 33.85 6.98 29.20
CA LYS A 129 34.61 8.25 29.12
C LYS A 129 33.89 9.29 28.26
N GLU A 130 33.59 10.44 28.87
CA GLU A 130 33.09 11.66 28.25
C GLU A 130 34.24 12.50 27.65
N ALA A 131 33.97 13.22 26.56
CA ALA A 131 34.10 14.70 26.43
C ALA A 131 34.28 15.16 24.96
N GLY A 132 33.68 16.32 24.64
CA GLY A 132 34.29 17.29 23.71
C GLY A 132 33.49 17.61 22.43
N GLY A 133 33.12 18.88 22.25
CA GLY A 133 32.29 19.35 21.14
C GLY A 133 33.03 19.62 19.81
N SER A 134 32.20 20.00 18.82
CA SER A 134 32.51 20.74 17.58
C SER A 134 32.59 19.95 16.26
N ALA A 135 32.08 20.64 15.24
CA ALA A 135 32.13 20.41 13.80
C ALA A 135 31.21 19.34 13.21
N ALA A 136 30.11 19.82 12.61
CA ALA A 136 29.37 19.11 11.58
C ALA A 136 30.32 18.69 10.44
N LYS A 137 30.56 17.38 10.32
CA LYS A 137 31.19 16.72 9.18
C LYS A 137 30.17 15.79 8.52
N PRO A 138 30.23 15.60 7.19
CA PRO A 138 29.16 15.00 6.40
C PRO A 138 29.09 13.49 6.65
N ALA A 139 27.89 12.97 6.89
CA ALA A 139 27.67 11.54 7.01
C ALA A 139 27.94 10.84 5.66
N ALA A 140 28.98 10.01 5.63
CA ALA A 140 29.29 9.08 4.54
C ALA A 140 29.68 7.70 5.15
N PRO A 141 29.76 6.65 4.33
CA PRO A 141 29.03 5.37 4.44
C PRO A 141 29.55 4.44 5.55
N GLY A 142 28.64 3.82 6.31
CA GLY A 142 29.00 2.87 7.37
C GLY A 142 27.86 2.53 8.32
N SER A 143 26.62 2.45 7.83
CA SER A 143 25.53 1.97 8.68
C SER A 143 25.67 0.46 8.83
N VAL A 144 26.12 0.01 10.00
CA VAL A 144 26.24 -1.41 10.36
C VAL A 144 24.95 -2.13 9.96
N GLU A 145 25.10 -3.18 9.13
CA GLU A 145 23.98 -4.04 8.74
C GLU A 145 23.31 -4.60 9.99
N TYR A 146 21.98 -4.75 9.93
CA TYR A 146 21.27 -5.48 10.97
C TYR A 146 21.76 -6.91 11.00
N THR A 147 21.99 -7.44 12.20
CA THR A 147 22.27 -8.87 12.33
C THR A 147 21.04 -9.65 11.85
N THR A 148 21.25 -10.87 11.34
CA THR A 148 20.15 -11.74 10.90
C THR A 148 19.10 -11.90 12.00
N LYS A 149 19.52 -12.00 13.26
CA LYS A 149 18.62 -12.05 14.43
C LYS A 149 17.77 -10.78 14.56
N GLN A 150 18.39 -9.59 14.54
CA GLN A 150 17.67 -8.32 14.64
C GLN A 150 16.66 -8.16 13.50
N TRP A 151 17.06 -8.55 12.29
CA TRP A 151 16.20 -8.47 11.12
C TRP A 151 15.00 -9.41 11.21
N LEU A 152 15.23 -10.68 11.55
CA LEU A 152 14.15 -11.67 11.71
C LEU A 152 13.19 -11.28 12.83
N VAL A 153 13.72 -10.83 13.98
CA VAL A 153 12.89 -10.36 15.10
C VAL A 153 12.09 -9.12 14.69
N GLY A 154 12.72 -8.13 14.04
CA GLY A 154 12.03 -6.94 13.57
C GLY A 154 10.93 -7.24 12.56
N GLY A 155 11.19 -8.15 11.61
CA GLY A 155 10.20 -8.63 10.64
C GLY A 155 9.05 -9.39 11.29
N ALA A 156 9.33 -10.25 12.28
CA ALA A 156 8.32 -10.98 13.03
C ALA A 156 7.44 -10.04 13.88
N VAL A 157 8.05 -9.07 14.56
CA VAL A 157 7.33 -8.04 15.32
C VAL A 157 6.46 -7.20 14.39
N LEU A 158 6.98 -6.74 13.25
CA LEU A 158 6.20 -5.97 12.28
C LEU A 158 5.02 -6.79 11.72
N THR A 159 5.26 -8.06 11.40
CA THR A 159 4.22 -8.99 10.94
C THR A 159 3.14 -9.14 12.01
N PHE A 160 3.53 -9.36 13.26
CA PHE A 160 2.58 -9.52 14.37
C PHE A 160 1.78 -8.24 14.62
N VAL A 161 2.41 -7.07 14.60
CA VAL A 161 1.74 -5.78 14.77
C VAL A 161 0.71 -5.55 13.67
N LEU A 162 1.11 -5.75 12.40
CA LEU A 162 0.20 -5.62 11.27
C LEU A 162 -0.95 -6.63 11.34
N PHE A 163 -0.65 -7.89 11.68
CA PHE A 163 -1.64 -8.94 11.86
C PHE A 163 -2.64 -8.58 12.97
N ALA A 164 -2.15 -8.23 14.16
CA ALA A 164 -2.99 -7.94 15.32
C ALA A 164 -3.88 -6.72 15.07
N LEU A 165 -3.31 -5.65 14.51
CA LEU A 165 -4.07 -4.44 14.21
C LEU A 165 -5.11 -4.67 13.11
N MET A 166 -4.74 -5.34 12.02
CA MET A 166 -5.69 -5.63 10.94
C MET A 166 -6.76 -6.63 11.37
N PHE A 167 -6.39 -7.64 12.17
CA PHE A 167 -7.36 -8.61 12.67
C PHE A 167 -8.33 -7.94 13.65
N ALA A 168 -7.83 -7.06 14.53
CA ALA A 168 -8.66 -6.28 15.43
C ALA A 168 -9.62 -5.36 14.67
N THR A 169 -9.19 -4.70 13.59
CA THR A 169 -10.11 -3.89 12.76
C THR A 169 -11.14 -4.75 12.06
N ARG A 170 -10.76 -5.92 11.51
CA ARG A 170 -11.74 -6.86 10.92
C ARG A 170 -12.79 -7.31 11.94
N VAL A 171 -12.38 -7.61 13.17
CA VAL A 171 -13.29 -8.00 14.26
C VAL A 171 -14.19 -6.83 14.65
N LEU A 172 -13.64 -5.62 14.79
CA LEU A 172 -14.39 -4.41 15.10
C LEU A 172 -15.42 -4.09 14.01
N ASP A 173 -15.00 -4.15 12.74
CA ASP A 173 -15.86 -3.92 11.57
C ASP A 173 -17.05 -4.89 11.57
N MET A 174 -16.79 -6.16 11.88
CA MET A 174 -17.82 -7.18 11.99
C MET A 174 -18.76 -6.94 13.19
N LEU A 175 -18.22 -6.69 14.38
CA LEU A 175 -19.02 -6.61 15.60
C LEU A 175 -19.78 -5.28 15.75
N ALA A 176 -19.16 -4.16 15.36
CA ALA A 176 -19.73 -2.83 15.54
C ALA A 176 -20.58 -2.38 14.36
N PHE A 177 -20.23 -2.80 13.14
CA PHE A 177 -20.86 -2.29 11.92
C PHE A 177 -21.49 -3.38 11.04
N ASN A 178 -21.41 -4.66 11.45
CA ASN A 178 -21.85 -5.81 10.66
C ASN A 178 -21.23 -5.82 9.24
N LEU A 179 -20.01 -5.31 9.13
CA LEU A 179 -19.27 -5.25 7.87
C LEU A 179 -18.46 -6.53 7.68
N ARG A 180 -18.51 -7.05 6.46
CA ARG A 180 -17.69 -8.21 6.08
C ARG A 180 -16.26 -7.74 5.79
N PRO A 181 -15.22 -8.49 6.21
CA PRO A 181 -13.84 -8.18 5.87
C PRO A 181 -13.61 -8.13 4.34
N ALA A 182 -12.64 -7.33 3.90
CA ALA A 182 -12.29 -7.15 2.48
C ALA A 182 -13.46 -6.69 1.59
N VAL A 183 -14.47 -6.02 2.15
CA VAL A 183 -15.54 -5.36 1.39
C VAL A 183 -15.26 -3.87 1.30
N PHE A 184 -15.47 -3.30 0.12
CA PHE A 184 -15.49 -1.85 -0.03
C PHE A 184 -16.68 -1.27 0.73
N VAL A 185 -16.36 -0.41 1.69
CA VAL A 185 -17.34 0.36 2.45
C VAL A 185 -17.46 1.72 1.80
N SER A 186 -18.65 2.01 1.29
CA SER A 186 -19.04 3.33 0.77
C SER A 186 -20.06 3.95 1.72
N GLN A 187 -19.58 4.70 2.71
CA GLN A 187 -20.45 5.44 3.62
C GLN A 187 -20.23 6.94 3.39
N GLY A 188 -21.23 7.61 2.83
CA GLY A 188 -21.19 9.03 2.50
C GLY A 188 -20.42 9.39 1.22
N PRO A 189 -20.32 10.68 0.87
CA PRO A 189 -19.85 11.14 -0.44
C PRO A 189 -18.32 11.14 -0.63
N PHE A 190 -17.55 10.75 0.40
CA PHE A 190 -16.14 11.14 0.48
C PHE A 190 -15.11 10.03 0.20
N VAL A 191 -15.46 8.74 0.22
CA VAL A 191 -14.56 7.66 -0.25
C VAL A 191 -15.21 6.27 -0.18
N ALA A 192 -14.85 5.39 -1.12
CA ALA A 192 -15.09 3.95 -1.02
C ALA A 192 -13.75 3.33 -0.67
N PHE A 193 -13.63 2.70 0.50
CA PHE A 193 -12.37 2.10 0.93
C PHE A 193 -12.59 0.81 1.71
N MET A 194 -11.51 0.09 1.95
CA MET A 194 -11.50 -1.10 2.80
C MET A 194 -10.88 -0.74 4.16
N PRO A 195 -11.69 -0.61 5.24
CA PRO A 195 -11.20 -0.14 6.53
C PRO A 195 -10.15 -1.06 7.16
N ASP A 196 -10.23 -2.36 6.91
CA ASP A 196 -9.27 -3.34 7.41
C ASP A 196 -7.84 -3.08 6.91
N TYR A 197 -7.69 -2.72 5.62
CA TYR A 197 -6.38 -2.39 5.04
C TYR A 197 -5.86 -1.01 5.45
N PHE A 198 -6.71 -0.12 5.98
CA PHE A 198 -6.30 1.24 6.37
C PHE A 198 -5.11 1.23 7.34
N VAL A 199 -5.12 0.32 8.33
CA VAL A 199 -4.06 0.24 9.34
C VAL A 199 -2.72 -0.13 8.72
N VAL A 200 -2.71 -1.07 7.76
CA VAL A 200 -1.50 -1.47 7.05
C VAL A 200 -0.86 -0.28 6.35
N TYR A 201 -1.68 0.58 5.74
CA TYR A 201 -1.18 1.77 5.06
C TYR A 201 -0.68 2.85 6.02
N VAL A 202 -1.32 3.03 7.18
CA VAL A 202 -0.82 3.94 8.23
C VAL A 202 0.55 3.50 8.70
N VAL A 203 0.72 2.21 9.01
CA VAL A 203 2.01 1.64 9.45
C VAL A 203 3.06 1.77 8.35
N ALA A 204 2.73 1.40 7.10
CA ALA A 204 3.64 1.51 5.97
C ALA A 204 4.06 2.97 5.70
N PHE A 205 3.14 3.92 5.80
CA PHE A 205 3.44 5.34 5.64
C PHE A 205 4.34 5.86 6.77
N ALA A 206 4.07 5.47 8.02
CA ALA A 206 4.91 5.80 9.16
C ALA A 206 6.33 5.23 9.02
N LEU A 207 6.47 3.96 8.65
CA LEU A 207 7.77 3.36 8.33
C LEU A 207 8.46 4.09 7.17
N GLY A 208 7.70 4.52 6.15
CA GLY A 208 8.19 5.34 5.04
C GLY A 208 8.75 6.70 5.48
N ILE A 209 8.22 7.30 6.54
CA ILE A 209 8.74 8.55 7.11
C ILE A 209 10.12 8.33 7.75
N TYR A 210 10.27 7.25 8.53
CA TYR A 210 11.49 7.00 9.32
C TYR A 210 12.55 6.14 8.63
N SER A 211 12.24 5.54 7.48
CA SER A 211 13.19 4.69 6.74
C SER A 211 14.25 5.43 5.94
N GLY A 212 14.18 6.77 5.87
CA GLY A 212 15.12 7.58 5.09
C GLY A 212 16.56 7.60 5.65
N PRO A 213 17.54 8.07 4.85
CA PRO A 213 18.95 8.14 5.24
C PRO A 213 19.22 9.04 6.45
N ALA A 214 18.36 10.03 6.68
CA ALA A 214 18.50 10.97 7.81
C ALA A 214 17.97 10.40 9.15
N SER A 215 17.40 9.19 9.14
CA SER A 215 16.79 8.55 10.30
C SER A 215 17.31 7.11 10.44
N TRP A 216 16.48 6.08 10.22
CA TRP A 216 16.88 4.70 10.46
C TRP A 216 17.74 4.12 9.33
N ASN A 217 17.73 4.73 8.14
CA ASN A 217 18.41 4.25 6.94
C ASN A 217 18.20 2.75 6.70
N VAL A 218 16.96 2.29 6.90
CA VAL A 218 16.62 0.86 7.00
C VAL A 218 17.11 0.09 5.78
N LEU A 219 16.86 0.63 4.58
CA LEU A 219 17.21 -0.02 3.32
C LEU A 219 18.71 -0.31 3.19
N ALA A 220 19.57 0.61 3.64
CA ALA A 220 21.03 0.41 3.60
C ALA A 220 21.51 -0.62 4.63
N ARG A 221 20.75 -0.82 5.71
CA ARG A 221 21.09 -1.72 6.82
C ARG A 221 20.49 -3.11 6.69
N MET A 222 19.62 -3.37 5.71
CA MET A 222 19.06 -4.70 5.49
C MET A 222 20.17 -5.70 5.14
N PRO A 223 20.15 -6.93 5.68
CA PRO A 223 21.19 -7.91 5.40
C PRO A 223 21.17 -8.30 3.91
N SER A 224 22.35 -8.43 3.33
CA SER A 224 22.53 -8.70 1.91
C SER A 224 22.47 -10.19 1.55
N GLY A 225 22.16 -10.52 0.28
CA GLY A 225 22.18 -11.91 -0.22
C GLY A 225 21.01 -12.81 0.18
N TYR A 226 20.05 -12.31 0.95
CA TYR A 226 18.87 -13.09 1.38
C TYR A 226 17.59 -12.82 0.56
N ALA A 227 17.63 -11.91 -0.42
CA ALA A 227 16.44 -11.52 -1.19
C ALA A 227 15.77 -12.72 -1.88
N ALA A 228 16.54 -13.56 -2.57
CA ALA A 228 16.02 -14.73 -3.28
C ALA A 228 15.37 -15.73 -2.30
N TRP A 229 15.96 -15.92 -1.13
CA TRP A 229 15.39 -16.76 -0.07
C TRP A 229 14.06 -16.21 0.45
N TRP A 230 14.01 -14.92 0.78
CA TRP A 230 12.78 -14.31 1.28
C TRP A 230 11.65 -14.36 0.26
N LEU A 231 11.94 -14.02 -1.00
CA LEU A 231 10.96 -14.10 -2.08
C LEU A 231 10.51 -15.55 -2.29
N SER A 232 11.42 -16.52 -2.35
CA SER A 232 11.03 -17.92 -2.57
C SER A 232 10.18 -18.47 -1.42
N ILE A 233 10.61 -18.28 -0.17
CA ILE A 233 9.90 -18.79 1.02
C ILE A 233 8.53 -18.13 1.14
N SER A 234 8.44 -16.80 1.00
CA SER A 234 7.16 -16.10 1.11
C SER A 234 6.23 -16.39 -0.08
N GLY A 235 6.76 -16.67 -1.27
CA GLY A 235 5.98 -17.12 -2.43
C GLY A 235 5.37 -18.49 -2.21
N ILE A 236 6.16 -19.45 -1.73
CA ILE A 236 5.67 -20.78 -1.33
C ILE A 236 4.62 -20.62 -0.22
N TRP A 237 4.89 -19.79 0.79
CA TRP A 237 3.94 -19.52 1.88
C TRP A 237 2.62 -18.91 1.38
N TRP A 238 2.67 -17.97 0.43
CA TRP A 238 1.46 -17.40 -0.17
C TRP A 238 0.65 -18.45 -0.92
N VAL A 239 1.32 -19.37 -1.61
CA VAL A 239 0.65 -20.47 -2.31
C VAL A 239 0.01 -21.44 -1.30
N LEU A 240 0.78 -21.90 -0.31
CA LEU A 240 0.35 -22.92 0.66
C LEU A 240 -0.65 -22.40 1.69
N GLY A 241 -0.39 -21.22 2.26
CA GLY A 241 -1.23 -20.61 3.32
C GLY A 241 -2.35 -19.73 2.78
N GLY A 242 -2.19 -19.19 1.57
CA GLY A 242 -3.16 -18.29 0.95
C GLY A 242 -3.98 -18.96 -0.15
N TRP A 243 -3.34 -19.34 -1.26
CA TRP A 243 -4.04 -19.80 -2.45
C TRP A 243 -4.71 -21.17 -2.29
N ILE A 244 -3.99 -22.18 -1.79
CA ILE A 244 -4.55 -23.53 -1.65
C ILE A 244 -5.79 -23.51 -0.74
N PRO A 245 -5.77 -22.89 0.46
CA PRO A 245 -6.96 -22.77 1.30
C PRO A 245 -8.08 -22.01 0.62
N ASN A 246 -7.79 -20.91 -0.09
CA ASN A 246 -8.82 -20.17 -0.82
C ASN A 246 -9.50 -21.01 -1.92
N ILE A 247 -8.76 -21.89 -2.61
CA ILE A 247 -9.32 -22.78 -3.64
C ILE A 247 -10.13 -23.91 -3.00
N LEU A 248 -9.53 -24.64 -2.05
CA LEU A 248 -10.14 -25.81 -1.42
C LEU A 248 -11.38 -25.43 -0.58
N LEU A 249 -11.30 -24.29 0.09
CA LEU A 249 -12.35 -23.79 0.97
C LEU A 249 -13.24 -22.75 0.27
N LEU A 250 -13.10 -22.53 -1.05
CA LEU A 250 -13.81 -21.47 -1.78
C LEU A 250 -15.31 -21.49 -1.49
N ARG A 251 -15.92 -22.68 -1.49
CA ARG A 251 -17.36 -22.88 -1.22
C ARG A 251 -17.74 -22.61 0.24
N GLN A 252 -16.87 -22.93 1.20
CA GLN A 252 -17.11 -22.67 2.63
C GLN A 252 -16.85 -21.20 2.98
N MET A 253 -15.84 -20.58 2.35
CA MET A 253 -15.54 -19.16 2.45
C MET A 253 -16.58 -18.28 1.74
N SER A 254 -17.13 -18.73 0.60
CA SER A 254 -18.18 -18.01 -0.13
C SER A 254 -19.55 -18.11 0.55
N LEU A 255 -19.83 -19.22 1.22
CA LEU A 255 -21.12 -19.45 1.89
C LEU A 255 -21.12 -19.08 3.38
N GLN A 256 -19.97 -18.67 3.95
CA GLN A 256 -19.85 -18.14 5.33
C GLN A 256 -20.53 -19.00 6.41
N PHE A 257 -20.44 -20.34 6.31
CA PHE A 257 -21.09 -21.24 7.28
C PHE A 257 -20.30 -21.33 8.60
N GLY A 258 -20.95 -20.98 9.72
CA GLY A 258 -20.50 -21.23 11.10
C GLY A 258 -19.50 -20.20 11.67
N MET A 259 -19.86 -19.53 12.77
CA MET A 259 -19.09 -18.44 13.41
C MET A 259 -17.62 -18.79 13.73
N GLY A 260 -17.34 -20.02 14.21
CA GLY A 260 -15.99 -20.43 14.60
C GLY A 260 -15.06 -20.72 13.41
N ALA A 261 -15.55 -21.49 12.42
CA ALA A 261 -14.81 -21.75 11.18
C ALA A 261 -14.60 -20.46 10.39
N PHE A 262 -15.59 -19.56 10.39
CA PHE A 262 -15.50 -18.23 9.82
C PHE A 262 -14.36 -17.41 10.47
N MET A 263 -14.34 -17.27 11.79
CA MET A 263 -13.32 -16.49 12.49
C MET A 263 -11.90 -17.06 12.32
N GLY A 264 -11.73 -18.38 12.42
CA GLY A 264 -10.44 -19.05 12.22
C GLY A 264 -9.89 -18.86 10.80
N SER A 265 -10.77 -18.88 9.80
CA SER A 265 -10.38 -18.64 8.40
C SER A 265 -9.87 -17.21 8.17
N TRP A 266 -10.51 -16.22 8.80
CA TRP A 266 -10.07 -14.82 8.72
C TRP A 266 -8.79 -14.56 9.48
N MET A 267 -8.60 -15.22 10.62
CA MET A 267 -7.34 -15.14 11.37
C MET A 267 -6.18 -15.66 10.51
N LEU A 268 -6.31 -16.86 9.95
CA LEU A 268 -5.29 -17.44 9.07
C LEU A 268 -5.04 -16.56 7.85
N ARG A 269 -6.09 -16.11 7.17
CA ARG A 269 -5.98 -15.23 6.01
C ARG A 269 -5.26 -13.92 6.34
N THR A 270 -5.63 -13.27 7.45
CA THR A 270 -4.98 -12.03 7.90
C THR A 270 -3.50 -12.28 8.16
N PHE A 271 -3.16 -13.37 8.85
CA PHE A 271 -1.77 -13.70 9.15
C PHE A 271 -0.96 -13.95 7.88
N VAL A 272 -1.50 -14.71 6.93
CA VAL A 272 -0.87 -14.99 5.63
C VAL A 272 -0.66 -13.69 4.84
N GLU A 273 -1.68 -12.84 4.75
CA GLU A 273 -1.61 -11.55 4.06
C GLU A 273 -0.53 -10.63 4.66
N GLN A 274 -0.47 -10.50 5.98
CA GLN A 274 0.47 -9.59 6.64
C GLN A 274 1.90 -10.12 6.65
N SER A 275 2.10 -11.42 6.89
CA SER A 275 3.42 -12.05 6.81
C SER A 275 3.99 -12.01 5.40
N PHE A 276 3.16 -12.29 4.38
CA PHE A 276 3.55 -12.12 2.98
C PHE A 276 3.92 -10.67 2.67
N CYS A 277 3.06 -9.71 3.06
CA CYS A 277 3.30 -8.29 2.83
C CYS A 277 4.66 -7.84 3.36
N VAL A 278 5.01 -8.19 4.60
CA VAL A 278 6.28 -7.80 5.23
C VAL A 278 7.48 -8.44 4.55
N VAL A 279 7.48 -9.78 4.45
CA VAL A 279 8.65 -10.53 3.97
C VAL A 279 8.87 -10.29 2.48
N TRP A 280 7.80 -10.29 1.69
CA TRP A 280 7.89 -10.09 0.24
C TRP A 280 8.31 -8.65 -0.09
N SER A 281 7.75 -7.64 0.60
CA SER A 281 8.16 -6.23 0.38
C SER A 281 9.63 -6.02 0.70
N ALA A 282 10.14 -6.63 1.78
CA ALA A 282 11.55 -6.52 2.12
C ALA A 282 12.45 -7.29 1.14
N GLY A 283 12.03 -8.47 0.69
CA GLY A 283 12.68 -9.23 -0.38
C GLY A 283 12.81 -8.43 -1.67
N LEU A 284 11.73 -7.78 -2.10
CA LEU A 284 11.76 -6.89 -3.27
C LEU A 284 12.69 -5.70 -3.05
N LEU A 285 12.65 -5.05 -1.89
CA LEU A 285 13.53 -3.92 -1.60
C LEU A 285 15.02 -4.30 -1.67
N VAL A 286 15.42 -5.44 -1.10
CA VAL A 286 16.80 -5.92 -1.16
C VAL A 286 17.17 -6.38 -2.57
N LEU A 287 16.28 -7.08 -3.28
CA LEU A 287 16.50 -7.46 -4.68
C LEU A 287 16.76 -6.23 -5.55
N PHE A 288 15.92 -5.20 -5.42
CA PHE A 288 16.10 -3.97 -6.19
C PHE A 288 17.35 -3.19 -5.77
N ARG A 289 17.71 -3.20 -4.49
CA ARG A 289 18.95 -2.60 -3.99
C ARG A 289 20.20 -3.27 -4.56
N GLU A 290 20.20 -4.59 -4.69
CA GLU A 290 21.40 -5.37 -5.03
C GLU A 290 21.52 -5.65 -6.53
N ALA A 291 20.42 -6.09 -7.16
CA ALA A 291 20.43 -6.52 -8.55
C ALA A 291 19.99 -5.42 -9.53
N PHE A 292 19.15 -4.48 -9.10
CA PHE A 292 18.51 -3.50 -9.99
C PHE A 292 18.76 -2.03 -9.62
N ASN A 293 19.74 -1.74 -8.75
CA ASN A 293 20.10 -0.37 -8.38
C ASN A 293 21.06 0.26 -9.41
N ILE A 294 20.66 0.16 -10.67
CA ILE A 294 21.40 0.66 -11.83
C ILE A 294 20.65 1.87 -12.42
N GLN A 295 21.40 2.80 -12.99
CA GLN A 295 20.78 3.91 -13.73
C GLN A 295 20.01 3.37 -14.93
N PRO A 296 18.69 3.60 -15.01
CA PRO A 296 17.89 3.02 -16.07
C PRO A 296 18.27 3.66 -17.42
N LYS A 297 18.49 2.80 -18.41
CA LYS A 297 18.56 3.20 -19.83
C LYS A 297 17.18 3.71 -20.30
N TRP A 298 17.07 4.11 -21.58
CA TRP A 298 15.83 4.65 -22.15
C TRP A 298 14.59 3.80 -21.83
N LEU A 299 14.61 2.50 -22.11
CA LEU A 299 13.45 1.62 -21.87
C LEU A 299 13.10 1.53 -20.37
N GLY A 300 14.11 1.33 -19.52
CA GLY A 300 13.91 1.28 -18.07
C GLY A 300 13.32 2.58 -17.51
N ARG A 301 13.68 3.74 -18.10
CA ARG A 301 13.10 5.03 -17.71
C ARG A 301 11.64 5.15 -18.10
N GLN A 302 11.25 4.63 -19.27
CA GLN A 302 9.85 4.59 -19.68
C GLN A 302 9.02 3.70 -18.77
N ILE A 303 9.54 2.53 -18.40
CA ILE A 303 8.92 1.63 -17.43
C ILE A 303 8.79 2.36 -16.09
N ILE A 304 9.88 2.76 -15.43
CA ILE A 304 9.83 3.38 -14.09
C ILE A 304 8.85 4.56 -14.05
N ASN A 305 8.87 5.42 -15.07
CA ASN A 305 7.99 6.58 -15.09
C ASN A 305 6.52 6.20 -15.41
N GLY A 306 6.26 5.07 -16.09
CA GLY A 306 4.91 4.59 -16.42
C GLY A 306 4.23 3.75 -15.35
N ALA A 307 4.90 3.44 -14.24
CA ALA A 307 4.38 2.57 -13.19
C ALA A 307 3.05 3.08 -12.61
N TYR A 308 2.94 4.40 -12.49
CA TYR A 308 1.76 5.03 -11.93
C TYR A 308 0.60 5.08 -12.94
N GLY A 309 0.87 5.42 -14.20
CA GLY A 309 -0.10 5.22 -15.30
C GLY A 309 -0.60 3.78 -15.42
N ALA A 310 0.28 2.77 -15.32
CA ALA A 310 -0.10 1.36 -15.36
C ALA A 310 -1.04 0.98 -14.20
N TYR A 311 -0.81 1.53 -13.00
CA TYR A 311 -1.72 1.36 -11.87
C TYR A 311 -3.12 1.94 -12.12
N ILE A 312 -3.25 3.06 -12.84
CA ILE A 312 -4.57 3.64 -13.14
C ILE A 312 -5.29 2.90 -14.28
N ILE A 313 -4.53 2.42 -15.27
CA ILE A 313 -5.07 1.86 -16.52
C ILE A 313 -5.31 0.35 -16.45
N HIS A 314 -4.69 -0.39 -15.53
CA HIS A 314 -4.87 -1.85 -15.48
C HIS A 314 -6.32 -2.32 -15.26
N PRO A 315 -7.21 -1.64 -14.49
CA PRO A 315 -8.57 -2.15 -14.26
C PRO A 315 -9.42 -2.29 -15.54
N PRO A 316 -9.53 -1.30 -16.44
CA PRO A 316 -10.26 -1.49 -17.69
C PRO A 316 -9.65 -2.61 -18.55
N ILE A 317 -8.31 -2.76 -18.54
CA ILE A 317 -7.64 -3.83 -19.30
C ILE A 317 -8.00 -5.22 -18.74
N ILE A 318 -8.04 -5.38 -17.41
CA ILE A 318 -8.50 -6.63 -16.79
C ILE A 318 -9.88 -7.03 -17.30
N ILE A 319 -10.82 -6.08 -17.36
CA ILE A 319 -12.20 -6.36 -17.76
C ILE A 319 -12.27 -6.75 -19.25
N LEU A 320 -11.49 -6.10 -20.11
CA LEU A 320 -11.40 -6.46 -21.53
C LEU A 320 -10.89 -7.90 -21.72
N PHE A 321 -9.80 -8.26 -21.03
CA PHE A 321 -9.25 -9.61 -21.10
C PHE A 321 -10.16 -10.66 -20.46
N ALA A 322 -10.78 -10.35 -19.31
CA ALA A 322 -11.76 -11.22 -18.68
C ALA A 322 -12.88 -11.56 -19.66
N ARG A 323 -13.42 -10.57 -20.37
CA ARG A 323 -14.48 -10.80 -21.37
C ARG A 323 -14.04 -11.62 -22.57
N ALA A 324 -12.79 -11.46 -23.01
CA ALA A 324 -12.22 -12.25 -24.11
C ALA A 324 -12.10 -13.74 -23.73
N VAL A 325 -11.86 -14.03 -22.45
CA VAL A 325 -11.68 -15.39 -21.93
C VAL A 325 -12.98 -16.02 -21.42
N MET A 326 -14.01 -15.23 -21.09
CA MET A 326 -15.33 -15.73 -20.65
C MET A 326 -16.02 -16.70 -21.64
N GLY A 327 -15.65 -16.69 -22.93
CA GLY A 327 -16.16 -17.66 -23.90
C GLY A 327 -15.37 -18.98 -23.96
N LEU A 328 -14.29 -19.11 -23.19
CA LEU A 328 -13.36 -20.24 -23.20
C LEU A 328 -13.57 -21.17 -21.99
N ASP A 329 -14.75 -21.15 -21.37
CA ASP A 329 -15.10 -21.96 -20.19
C ASP A 329 -14.84 -23.47 -20.41
N ALA A 330 -14.92 -23.94 -21.66
CA ALA A 330 -14.62 -25.32 -22.05
C ALA A 330 -13.12 -25.67 -22.03
N LEU A 331 -12.21 -24.69 -22.15
CA LEU A 331 -10.75 -24.88 -22.24
C LEU A 331 -10.02 -24.59 -20.93
N ALA A 332 -10.65 -23.88 -19.99
CA ALA A 332 -10.05 -23.51 -18.71
C ALA A 332 -11.06 -23.66 -17.55
N PRO A 333 -11.35 -24.89 -17.11
CA PRO A 333 -12.35 -25.18 -16.07
C PRO A 333 -11.97 -24.68 -14.66
N SER A 334 -10.82 -24.02 -14.50
CA SER A 334 -10.39 -23.45 -13.23
C SER A 334 -10.13 -21.95 -13.35
N ALA A 335 -10.63 -21.20 -12.38
CA ALA A 335 -10.32 -19.78 -12.20
C ALA A 335 -8.80 -19.50 -12.15
N VAL A 336 -7.99 -20.51 -11.82
CA VAL A 336 -6.52 -20.47 -11.76
C VAL A 336 -5.91 -20.37 -13.15
N ILE A 337 -6.37 -21.18 -14.12
CA ILE A 337 -5.89 -21.10 -15.50
C ILE A 337 -6.30 -19.73 -16.09
N ASN A 338 -7.53 -19.30 -15.84
CA ASN A 338 -7.99 -17.98 -16.28
C ASN A 338 -7.13 -16.85 -15.66
N ALA A 339 -6.84 -16.91 -14.36
CA ALA A 339 -5.97 -15.92 -13.72
C ALA A 339 -4.54 -15.93 -14.28
N ALA A 340 -3.94 -17.10 -14.51
CA ALA A 340 -2.59 -17.21 -15.06
C ALA A 340 -2.50 -16.73 -16.52
N VAL A 341 -3.48 -17.11 -17.34
CA VAL A 341 -3.58 -16.72 -18.75
C VAL A 341 -3.80 -15.21 -18.89
N ILE A 342 -4.58 -14.61 -18.00
CA ILE A 342 -4.92 -13.18 -18.07
C ILE A 342 -3.82 -12.30 -17.47
N SER A 343 -3.16 -12.74 -16.39
CA SER A 343 -2.26 -11.86 -15.60
C SER A 343 -1.10 -11.28 -16.40
N LEU A 344 -0.33 -12.12 -17.10
CA LEU A 344 0.85 -11.65 -17.84
C LEU A 344 0.48 -10.74 -19.03
N PRO A 345 -0.48 -11.11 -19.90
CA PRO A 345 -0.94 -10.23 -20.97
C PRO A 345 -1.53 -8.91 -20.47
N VAL A 346 -2.32 -8.93 -19.40
CA VAL A 346 -2.87 -7.71 -18.79
C VAL A 346 -1.74 -6.80 -18.31
N VAL A 347 -0.73 -7.36 -17.63
CA VAL A 347 0.43 -6.58 -17.17
C VAL A 347 1.11 -5.94 -18.38
N VAL A 348 1.54 -6.73 -19.36
CA VAL A 348 2.24 -6.21 -20.56
C VAL A 348 1.40 -5.14 -21.27
N CYS A 349 0.10 -5.38 -21.43
CA CYS A 349 -0.82 -4.43 -22.06
C CYS A 349 -0.94 -3.13 -21.23
N ALA A 350 -1.12 -3.23 -19.91
CA ALA A 350 -1.23 -2.07 -19.03
C ALA A 350 0.02 -1.18 -19.05
N TRP A 351 1.20 -1.78 -19.01
CA TRP A 351 2.45 -1.03 -19.13
C TRP A 351 2.62 -0.40 -20.52
N THR A 352 2.24 -1.11 -21.59
CA THR A 352 2.34 -0.59 -22.96
C THR A 352 1.38 0.57 -23.18
N VAL A 353 0.12 0.45 -22.77
CA VAL A 353 -0.87 1.52 -22.86
C VAL A 353 -0.46 2.71 -21.99
N ALA A 354 0.04 2.47 -20.77
CA ALA A 354 0.55 3.56 -19.93
C ALA A 354 1.72 4.31 -20.58
N ALA A 355 2.65 3.59 -21.22
CA ALA A 355 3.74 4.22 -21.96
C ALA A 355 3.23 5.04 -23.15
N ALA A 356 2.24 4.52 -23.90
CA ALA A 356 1.63 5.24 -25.02
C ALA A 356 0.89 6.52 -24.57
N VAL A 357 0.10 6.45 -23.50
CA VAL A 357 -0.60 7.63 -22.95
C VAL A 357 0.39 8.69 -22.47
N ARG A 358 1.51 8.28 -21.87
CA ARG A 358 2.56 9.22 -21.42
C ARG A 358 3.34 9.86 -22.57
N ALA A 359 3.27 9.32 -23.78
CA ALA A 359 3.83 9.96 -24.97
C ALA A 359 2.98 11.15 -25.45
N ILE A 360 1.75 11.30 -24.95
CA ILE A 360 0.87 12.44 -25.27
C ILE A 360 1.38 13.68 -24.52
N PRO A 361 1.54 14.85 -25.18
CA PRO A 361 2.00 16.07 -24.54
C PRO A 361 1.19 16.44 -23.28
N GLY A 362 1.88 16.62 -22.16
CA GLY A 362 1.28 17.04 -20.87
C GLY A 362 0.88 15.91 -19.93
N PHE A 363 0.69 14.68 -20.43
CA PHE A 363 0.37 13.52 -19.58
C PHE A 363 1.58 12.99 -18.80
N ASP A 364 2.79 13.26 -19.28
CA ASP A 364 4.06 12.94 -18.62
C ASP A 364 4.21 13.58 -17.22
N ARG A 365 3.51 14.70 -16.97
CA ARG A 365 3.50 15.40 -15.67
C ARG A 365 2.52 14.81 -14.66
N VAL A 366 1.52 14.05 -15.13
CA VAL A 366 0.40 13.55 -14.34
C VAL A 366 0.50 12.03 -14.11
N LEU A 367 1.02 11.28 -15.09
CA LEU A 367 1.05 9.81 -15.12
C LEU A 367 2.43 9.17 -14.99
#